data_AF-A0A813T1G9-F1
#
_entry.id   AF-A0A813T1G9-F1
#
_cell.length_a   1.000
_cell.length_b   1.000
_cell.length_c   1.000
_cell.angle_alpha   90.00
_cell.angle_beta   90.00
_cell.angle_gamma   90.00
#
_symmetry.space_group_name_H-M   'P 1'
#
loop_
_entity.id
_entity.type
_entity.pdbx_description
1 polymer ?
#
loop_
_entity_poly.entity_id
_entity_poly.type
_entity_poly.pdbx_seq_one_letter_code
_entity_poly.pdbx_strand_id
1 'polypeptide(L)'
;YDLRFYRPTVQQIRGAMMTVLHRENIHQIKQETLDEIIKSCNQDVRQTLHSLNLWAIEGETNPNAAKMINKSVNNNPFELCRVSFSDDLRQKSLSDKLDIFFYDYQLMPLLIQENYLQCAPTLSNSDNHKQKVTDLEQLSLLSKAAENMCIGDVCSQMIYSRNDSWSLLPYQGIFSTVAPCSYVRGHLRGMVNFSSFFGQRSRTNKNERLLNEIEKHICLKIASANKQQFNLDYLSYIAKIFIQPLQKLQQQGVEQCIALLDEYYLNRDDFQTIMELNTWGKTGKNPYDQLDTQTKSSLTRIYNKTAHRTPYAVIDMKKLKKSKGNLDEDDGEESDGDEEDKANEEEGDLEQDAMIKMAKKRAAKPAAKKPKGK
;
A
#
# COMPACT_ATOMS: atom_id res chain seq x y z
N TYR A 1 25.06 8.21 -4.33
CA TYR A 1 25.47 7.98 -5.74
C TYR A 1 24.25 7.45 -6.49
N ASP A 2 23.76 8.18 -7.49
CA ASP A 2 22.63 7.76 -8.35
C ASP A 2 23.21 7.06 -9.60
N LEU A 3 23.26 5.73 -9.58
CA LEU A 3 23.80 4.93 -10.68
C LEU A 3 22.66 4.59 -11.67
N ARG A 4 22.66 5.26 -12.82
CA ARG A 4 21.63 5.04 -13.85
C ARG A 4 22.00 3.88 -14.77
N PHE A 5 21.11 2.92 -14.88
CA PHE A 5 21.23 1.80 -15.80
C PHE A 5 20.57 2.14 -17.14
N TYR A 6 21.32 1.94 -18.23
CA TYR A 6 20.82 2.10 -19.60
C TYR A 6 20.43 0.75 -20.17
N ARG A 7 19.45 0.76 -21.09
CA ARG A 7 19.04 -0.46 -21.80
C ARG A 7 20.21 -1.00 -22.63
N PRO A 8 20.54 -2.30 -22.53
CA PRO A 8 21.55 -2.91 -23.37
C PRO A 8 21.15 -2.84 -24.85
N THR A 9 22.14 -2.74 -25.73
CA THR A 9 21.88 -2.77 -27.17
C THR A 9 21.43 -4.15 -27.63
N VAL A 10 20.64 -4.20 -28.70
CA VAL A 10 20.15 -5.47 -29.31
C VAL A 10 21.30 -6.43 -29.60
N GLN A 11 22.46 -5.91 -30.04
CA GLN A 11 23.64 -6.72 -30.35
C GLN A 11 24.25 -7.37 -29.09
N GLN A 12 24.29 -6.66 -27.97
CA GLN A 12 24.79 -7.18 -26.69
C GLN A 12 23.88 -8.30 -26.16
N ILE A 13 22.56 -8.09 -26.23
CA ILE A 13 21.57 -9.10 -25.79
C ILE A 13 21.64 -10.33 -26.70
N ARG A 14 21.71 -10.14 -28.02
CA ARG A 14 21.84 -11.24 -29.00
C ARG A 14 23.07 -12.12 -28.72
N GLY A 15 24.23 -11.52 -28.44
CA GLY A 15 25.45 -12.28 -28.14
C GLY A 15 25.31 -13.15 -26.88
N ALA A 16 24.71 -12.59 -25.82
CA ALA A 16 24.44 -13.32 -24.59
C ALA A 16 23.40 -14.44 -24.80
N MET A 17 22.30 -14.16 -25.50
CA MET A 17 21.23 -15.13 -25.74
C MET A 17 21.66 -16.27 -26.66
N MET A 18 22.46 -16.01 -27.70
CA MET A 18 23.03 -17.08 -28.53
C MET A 18 23.91 -18.04 -27.73
N THR A 19 24.62 -17.54 -26.72
CA THR A 19 25.43 -18.38 -25.82
C THR A 19 24.54 -19.28 -24.96
N VAL A 20 23.42 -18.74 -24.45
CA VAL A 20 22.44 -19.51 -23.67
C VAL A 20 21.79 -20.59 -24.55
N LEU A 21 21.31 -20.23 -25.74
CA LEU A 21 20.69 -21.16 -26.69
C LEU A 21 21.62 -22.30 -27.09
N HIS A 22 22.91 -22.01 -27.29
CA HIS A 22 23.92 -23.03 -27.57
C HIS A 22 24.11 -24.00 -26.39
N ARG A 23 24.04 -23.51 -25.14
CA ARG A 23 24.14 -24.36 -23.94
C ARG A 23 22.91 -25.25 -23.75
N GLU A 24 21.74 -24.76 -24.15
CA GLU A 24 20.47 -25.48 -24.11
C GLU A 24 20.26 -26.41 -25.33
N ASN A 25 21.27 -26.59 -26.20
CA ASN A 25 21.22 -27.39 -27.43
C ASN A 25 20.18 -26.93 -28.48
N ILE A 26 19.79 -25.66 -28.45
CA ILE A 26 18.84 -25.06 -29.39
C ILE A 26 19.62 -24.35 -30.49
N HIS A 27 19.76 -25.00 -31.65
CA HIS A 27 20.61 -24.52 -32.76
C HIS A 27 19.84 -23.94 -33.96
N GLN A 28 18.51 -24.00 -33.97
CA GLN A 28 17.69 -23.69 -35.15
C GLN A 28 17.18 -22.23 -35.23
N ILE A 29 17.54 -21.36 -34.29
CA ILE A 29 17.07 -19.97 -34.28
C ILE A 29 17.83 -19.13 -35.30
N LYS A 30 17.11 -18.53 -36.25
CA LYS A 30 17.66 -17.49 -37.15
C LYS A 30 17.95 -16.21 -36.36
N GLN A 31 19.05 -15.55 -36.68
CA GLN A 31 19.44 -14.29 -36.02
C GLN A 31 18.38 -13.20 -36.16
N GLU A 32 17.68 -13.14 -37.29
CA GLU A 32 16.58 -12.19 -37.53
C GLU A 32 15.42 -12.42 -36.56
N THR A 33 15.05 -13.67 -36.31
CA THR A 33 14.00 -14.06 -35.36
C THR A 33 14.38 -13.72 -33.92
N LEU A 34 15.65 -13.92 -33.57
CA LEU A 34 16.17 -13.53 -32.26
C LEU A 34 16.14 -12.00 -32.08
N ASP A 35 16.51 -11.23 -33.09
CA ASP A 35 16.45 -9.77 -33.07
C ASP A 35 15.00 -9.26 -32.97
N GLU A 36 14.03 -9.93 -33.60
CA GLU A 36 12.61 -9.63 -33.44
C GLU A 36 12.13 -9.86 -32.01
N ILE A 37 12.50 -10.98 -31.37
CA ILE A 37 12.15 -11.29 -29.98
C ILE A 37 12.79 -10.28 -29.00
N ILE A 38 14.05 -9.89 -29.24
CA ILE A 38 14.72 -8.90 -28.38
C ILE A 38 14.05 -7.52 -28.50
N LYS A 39 13.68 -7.12 -29.72
CA LYS A 39 12.97 -5.87 -29.98
C LYS A 39 11.57 -5.87 -29.38
N SER A 40 10.88 -7.01 -29.44
CA SER A 40 9.55 -7.14 -28.87
C SER A 40 9.60 -6.99 -27.34
N CYS A 41 10.55 -7.66 -26.70
CA CYS A 41 10.82 -7.52 -25.26
C CYS A 41 11.35 -6.15 -24.81
N ASN A 42 11.35 -5.13 -25.69
CA ASN A 42 11.85 -3.79 -25.43
C ASN A 42 13.28 -3.78 -24.81
N GLN A 43 14.13 -4.70 -25.26
CA GLN A 43 15.51 -4.89 -24.79
C GLN A 43 15.63 -5.25 -23.29
N ASP A 44 14.58 -5.81 -22.69
CA ASP A 44 14.64 -6.40 -21.35
C ASP A 44 15.24 -7.83 -21.42
N VAL A 45 16.36 -8.03 -20.73
CA VAL A 45 17.12 -9.30 -20.77
C VAL A 45 16.33 -10.45 -20.15
N ARG A 46 15.60 -10.21 -19.04
CA ARG A 46 14.82 -11.24 -18.35
C ARG A 46 13.62 -11.65 -19.20
N GLN A 47 12.91 -10.68 -19.76
CA GLN A 47 11.77 -10.95 -20.62
C GLN A 47 12.19 -11.65 -21.91
N THR A 48 13.33 -11.27 -22.48
CA THR A 48 13.91 -11.96 -23.66
C THR A 48 14.17 -13.43 -23.35
N LEU A 49 14.77 -13.74 -22.20
CA LEU A 49 15.03 -15.12 -21.79
C LEU A 49 13.74 -15.92 -21.56
N HIS A 50 12.73 -15.32 -20.91
CA HIS A 50 11.42 -15.95 -20.73
C HIS A 50 10.73 -16.22 -22.07
N SER A 51 10.80 -15.28 -23.00
CA SER A 51 10.22 -15.40 -24.35
C SER A 51 10.94 -16.44 -25.20
N LEU A 52 12.25 -16.56 -25.04
CA LEU A 52 13.05 -17.61 -25.67
C LEU A 52 12.74 -18.99 -25.08
N ASN A 53 12.49 -19.08 -23.77
CA ASN A 53 12.02 -20.32 -23.16
C ASN A 53 10.65 -20.74 -23.71
N LEU A 54 9.71 -19.79 -23.82
CA LEU A 54 8.41 -20.05 -24.45
C LEU A 54 8.57 -20.44 -25.93
N TRP A 55 9.47 -19.78 -26.66
CA TRP A 55 9.81 -20.13 -28.04
C TRP A 55 10.44 -21.51 -28.16
N ALA A 56 11.28 -21.93 -27.22
CA ALA A 56 11.87 -23.27 -27.22
C ALA A 56 10.80 -24.35 -27.06
N ILE A 57 9.76 -24.08 -26.28
CA ILE A 57 8.64 -25.01 -26.05
C ILE A 57 7.69 -25.06 -27.26
N GLU A 58 7.36 -23.92 -27.88
CA GLU A 58 6.35 -23.83 -28.94
C GLU A 58 6.92 -23.81 -30.38
N GLY A 59 8.16 -23.37 -30.54
CA GLY A 59 8.77 -22.94 -31.81
C GLY A 59 9.31 -24.06 -32.71
N GLU A 60 9.54 -25.27 -32.20
CA GLU A 60 9.96 -26.41 -33.03
C GLU A 60 8.87 -26.84 -34.02
N THR A 61 7.60 -26.60 -33.70
CA THR A 61 6.46 -27.08 -34.50
C THR A 61 5.86 -26.03 -35.43
N ASN A 62 6.12 -24.73 -35.21
CA ASN A 62 5.45 -23.67 -35.95
C ASN A 62 6.39 -22.49 -36.30
N PRO A 63 6.66 -22.22 -37.60
CA PRO A 63 7.54 -21.12 -38.02
C PRO A 63 6.98 -19.73 -37.70
N ASN A 64 5.70 -19.63 -37.29
CA ASN A 64 5.07 -18.38 -36.84
C ASN A 64 5.12 -18.18 -35.31
N ALA A 65 5.73 -19.09 -34.54
CA ALA A 65 5.78 -19.01 -33.08
C ALA A 65 6.41 -17.68 -32.59
N ALA A 66 7.42 -17.17 -33.28
CA ALA A 66 8.02 -15.87 -32.95
C ALA A 66 7.01 -14.70 -33.04
N LYS A 67 6.09 -14.73 -34.01
CA LYS A 67 5.01 -13.73 -34.14
C LYS A 67 3.94 -13.89 -33.07
N MET A 68 3.65 -15.11 -32.64
CA MET A 68 2.68 -15.39 -31.57
C MET A 68 3.23 -14.93 -30.20
N ILE A 69 4.52 -15.16 -29.96
CA ILE A 69 5.23 -14.67 -28.77
C ILE A 69 5.32 -13.15 -28.77
N ASN A 70 5.58 -12.51 -29.91
CA ASN A 70 5.51 -11.05 -30.05
C ASN A 70 4.12 -10.49 -29.69
N LYS A 71 3.05 -11.24 -29.97
CA LYS A 71 1.67 -10.84 -29.63
C LYS A 71 1.31 -11.12 -28.17
N SER A 72 1.97 -12.05 -27.47
CA SER A 72 1.66 -12.38 -26.06
C SER A 72 2.58 -11.66 -25.06
N VAL A 73 3.86 -11.49 -25.40
CA VAL A 73 4.91 -10.93 -24.53
C VAL A 73 4.90 -9.39 -24.48
N ASN A 74 4.49 -8.71 -25.56
CA ASN A 74 4.55 -7.25 -25.65
C ASN A 74 3.41 -6.51 -24.94
N ASN A 75 2.48 -7.24 -24.33
CA ASN A 75 1.30 -6.66 -23.71
C ASN A 75 1.59 -6.21 -22.28
N ASN A 76 2.70 -5.49 -22.11
CA ASN A 76 2.95 -4.80 -20.86
C ASN A 76 1.78 -3.83 -20.61
N PRO A 77 1.05 -3.93 -19.49
CA PRO A 77 -0.09 -3.05 -19.19
C PRO A 77 0.25 -1.55 -19.27
N PHE A 78 1.49 -1.16 -18.97
CA PHE A 78 1.96 0.22 -19.10
C PHE A 78 2.07 0.67 -20.56
N GLU A 79 2.55 -0.22 -21.43
CA GLU A 79 2.65 0.04 -22.87
C GLU A 79 1.25 0.08 -23.50
N LEU A 80 0.37 -0.84 -23.10
CA LEU A 80 -1.04 -0.85 -23.49
C LEU A 80 -1.78 0.41 -23.04
N CYS A 81 -1.53 0.88 -21.82
CA CYS A 81 -2.05 2.15 -21.30
C CYS A 81 -1.56 3.33 -22.18
N ARG A 82 -0.26 3.39 -22.49
CA ARG A 82 0.28 4.42 -23.39
C ARG A 82 -0.36 4.39 -24.78
N VAL A 83 -0.50 3.20 -25.36
CA VAL A 83 -1.13 3.01 -26.67
C VAL A 83 -2.61 3.41 -26.62
N SER A 84 -3.32 3.15 -25.52
CA SER A 84 -4.74 3.47 -25.36
C SER A 84 -5.04 4.97 -25.56
N PHE A 85 -4.13 5.82 -25.10
CA PHE A 85 -4.22 7.28 -25.24
C PHE A 85 -3.71 7.81 -26.58
N SER A 86 -2.99 7.01 -27.37
CA SER A 86 -2.49 7.43 -28.68
C SER A 86 -3.63 7.75 -29.66
N ASP A 87 -3.37 8.70 -30.55
CA ASP A 87 -4.21 9.00 -31.71
C ASP A 87 -4.29 7.80 -32.67
N ASP A 88 -3.30 6.90 -32.68
CA ASP A 88 -3.24 5.73 -33.57
C ASP A 88 -4.43 4.79 -33.38
N LEU A 89 -4.97 4.72 -32.17
CA LEU A 89 -6.14 3.91 -31.87
C LEU A 89 -7.40 4.43 -32.59
N ARG A 90 -7.45 5.68 -33.06
CA ARG A 90 -8.64 6.24 -33.72
C ARG A 90 -9.10 5.38 -34.89
N GLN A 91 -8.15 4.89 -35.69
CA GLN A 91 -8.38 4.07 -36.88
C GLN A 91 -8.65 2.59 -36.57
N LYS A 92 -8.39 2.13 -35.34
CA LYS A 92 -8.61 0.74 -34.95
C LYS A 92 -10.09 0.44 -34.71
N SER A 93 -10.49 -0.81 -34.93
CA SER A 93 -11.87 -1.26 -34.70
C SER A 93 -12.22 -1.20 -33.21
N LEU A 94 -13.51 -1.21 -32.88
CA LEU A 94 -13.96 -1.28 -31.48
C LEU A 94 -13.44 -2.55 -30.80
N SER A 95 -13.39 -3.68 -31.53
CA SER A 95 -12.89 -4.94 -31.00
C SER A 95 -11.42 -4.84 -30.60
N ASP A 96 -10.57 -4.29 -31.47
CA ASP A 96 -9.13 -4.12 -31.16
C ASP A 96 -8.91 -3.19 -29.95
N LYS A 97 -9.79 -2.20 -29.76
CA LYS A 97 -9.75 -1.30 -28.60
C LYS A 97 -10.15 -2.02 -27.32
N LEU A 98 -11.12 -2.93 -27.40
CA LEU A 98 -11.54 -3.75 -26.28
C LEU A 98 -10.52 -4.83 -25.92
N ASP A 99 -9.84 -5.40 -26.91
CA ASP A 99 -8.76 -6.37 -26.67
C ASP A 99 -7.67 -5.79 -25.76
N ILE A 100 -7.40 -4.48 -25.85
CA ILE A 100 -6.47 -3.78 -24.95
C ILE A 100 -6.87 -3.91 -23.49
N PHE A 101 -8.16 -3.78 -23.19
CA PHE A 101 -8.69 -4.00 -21.85
C PHE A 101 -8.59 -5.47 -21.44
N PHE A 102 -8.87 -6.41 -22.36
CA PHE A 102 -8.85 -7.84 -22.03
C PHE A 102 -7.46 -8.44 -21.80
N TYR A 103 -6.38 -7.78 -22.23
CA TYR A 103 -5.04 -8.23 -21.87
C TYR A 103 -4.79 -8.20 -20.36
N ASP A 104 -5.32 -7.20 -19.66
CA ASP A 104 -5.32 -7.14 -18.19
C ASP A 104 -6.53 -6.34 -17.70
N TYR A 105 -7.68 -7.02 -17.64
CA TYR A 105 -8.97 -6.39 -17.31
C TYR A 105 -9.04 -5.88 -15.86
N GLN A 106 -8.13 -6.32 -14.98
CA GLN A 106 -8.07 -5.88 -13.59
C GLN A 106 -7.23 -4.61 -13.46
N LEU A 107 -6.08 -4.54 -14.14
CA LEU A 107 -5.14 -3.44 -14.00
C LEU A 107 -5.42 -2.27 -14.97
N MET A 108 -5.88 -2.55 -16.19
CA MET A 108 -6.08 -1.51 -17.21
C MET A 108 -7.01 -0.36 -16.78
N PRO A 109 -8.18 -0.62 -16.15
CA PRO A 109 -9.03 0.45 -15.63
C PRO A 109 -8.31 1.38 -14.64
N LEU A 110 -7.49 0.80 -13.76
CA LEU A 110 -6.76 1.53 -12.72
C LEU A 110 -5.60 2.35 -13.32
N LEU A 111 -4.90 1.81 -14.31
CA LEU A 111 -3.85 2.54 -15.02
C LEU A 111 -4.42 3.72 -15.80
N ILE A 112 -5.57 3.55 -16.45
CA ILE A 112 -6.20 4.63 -17.20
C ILE A 112 -6.69 5.73 -16.24
N GLN A 113 -7.31 5.36 -15.13
CA GLN A 113 -7.77 6.30 -14.11
C GLN A 113 -6.63 7.11 -13.48
N GLU A 114 -5.44 6.52 -13.29
CA GLU A 114 -4.30 7.25 -12.74
C GLU A 114 -3.70 8.25 -13.76
N ASN A 115 -3.74 7.91 -15.05
CA ASN A 115 -2.98 8.63 -16.08
C ASN A 115 -3.80 9.53 -17.01
N TYR A 116 -5.13 9.42 -17.05
CA TYR A 116 -5.95 10.20 -18.00
C TYR A 116 -5.81 11.72 -17.82
N LEU A 117 -5.53 12.20 -16.60
CA LEU A 117 -5.31 13.63 -16.30
C LEU A 117 -3.99 14.16 -16.88
N GLN A 118 -3.04 13.27 -17.16
CA GLN A 118 -1.75 13.61 -17.76
C GLN A 118 -1.85 13.72 -19.29
N CYS A 119 -2.95 13.28 -19.89
CA CYS A 119 -3.16 13.35 -21.32
C CYS A 119 -3.56 14.76 -21.75
N ALA A 120 -2.87 15.27 -22.77
CA ALA A 120 -3.27 16.48 -23.48
C ALA A 120 -4.17 16.07 -24.66
N PRO A 121 -5.50 16.29 -24.56
CA PRO A 121 -6.41 15.88 -25.62
C PRO A 121 -6.13 16.63 -26.91
N THR A 122 -6.19 15.93 -28.04
CA THR A 122 -6.10 16.49 -29.39
C THR A 122 -7.39 16.23 -30.14
N LEU A 123 -8.12 17.30 -30.45
CA LEU A 123 -9.28 17.23 -31.34
C LEU A 123 -8.78 17.18 -32.79
N SER A 124 -8.96 16.04 -33.43
CA SER A 124 -8.74 15.88 -34.86
C SER A 124 -10.06 16.15 -35.59
N ASN A 125 -10.14 17.30 -36.26
CA ASN A 125 -11.18 17.61 -37.24
C ASN A 125 -10.91 16.85 -38.55
N SER A 126 -11.96 16.68 -39.37
CA SER A 126 -11.94 15.93 -40.64
C SER A 126 -10.83 16.38 -41.62
N ASP A 127 -10.30 17.58 -41.46
CA ASP A 127 -9.31 18.19 -42.36
C ASP A 127 -7.85 18.10 -41.87
N ASN A 128 -7.52 17.14 -41.00
CA ASN A 128 -6.15 16.88 -40.49
C ASN A 128 -5.46 18.06 -39.76
N HIS A 129 -6.15 19.19 -39.54
CA HIS A 129 -5.61 20.29 -38.77
C HIS A 129 -5.74 19.98 -37.27
N LYS A 130 -4.60 19.76 -36.60
CA LYS A 130 -4.55 19.59 -35.14
C LYS A 130 -4.84 20.94 -34.49
N GLN A 131 -6.06 21.14 -34.01
CA GLN A 131 -6.39 22.31 -33.22
C GLN A 131 -6.00 22.06 -31.77
N LYS A 132 -5.28 23.02 -31.15
CA LYS A 132 -5.09 22.99 -29.70
C LYS A 132 -6.44 23.22 -29.04
N VAL A 133 -6.85 22.25 -28.23
CA VAL A 133 -8.09 22.30 -27.46
C VAL A 133 -7.98 23.44 -26.46
N THR A 134 -9.05 24.23 -26.31
CA THR A 134 -9.09 25.28 -25.29
C THR A 134 -9.16 24.66 -23.89
N ASP A 135 -8.73 25.38 -22.86
CA ASP A 135 -8.75 24.85 -21.49
C ASP A 135 -10.16 24.41 -21.04
N LEU A 136 -11.20 25.12 -21.48
CA LEU A 136 -12.60 24.79 -21.20
C LEU A 136 -13.03 23.49 -21.87
N GLU A 137 -12.67 23.29 -23.14
CA GLU A 137 -12.97 22.05 -23.87
C GLU A 137 -12.18 20.87 -23.30
N GLN A 138 -10.92 21.08 -22.91
CA GLN A 138 -10.11 20.06 -22.26
C GLN A 138 -10.78 19.63 -20.95
N LEU A 139 -11.24 20.57 -20.13
CA LEU A 139 -11.95 20.26 -18.89
C LEU A 139 -13.26 19.49 -19.15
N SER A 140 -14.00 19.86 -20.21
CA SER A 140 -15.22 19.13 -20.61
C SER A 140 -14.92 17.68 -21.02
N LEU A 141 -13.86 17.43 -21.79
CA LEU A 141 -13.44 16.09 -22.19
C LEU A 141 -12.99 15.24 -20.99
N LEU A 142 -12.24 15.85 -20.05
CA LEU A 142 -11.84 15.19 -18.81
C LEU A 142 -13.06 14.82 -17.95
N SER A 143 -14.06 15.72 -17.85
CA SER A 143 -15.32 15.44 -17.14
C SER A 143 -16.05 14.24 -17.75
N LYS A 144 -16.18 14.19 -19.08
CA LYS A 144 -16.80 13.06 -19.78
C LYS A 144 -16.04 11.76 -19.55
N ALA A 145 -14.70 11.80 -19.56
CA ALA A 145 -13.90 10.64 -19.26
C ALA A 145 -14.13 10.15 -17.82
N ALA A 146 -14.18 11.06 -16.84
CA ALA A 146 -14.47 10.76 -15.44
C ALA A 146 -15.85 10.11 -15.25
N GLU A 147 -16.90 10.66 -15.88
CA GLU A 147 -18.25 10.09 -15.84
C GLU A 147 -18.28 8.65 -16.37
N ASN A 148 -17.60 8.39 -17.49
CA ASN A 148 -17.52 7.04 -18.06
C ASN A 148 -16.77 6.08 -17.11
N MET A 149 -15.66 6.52 -16.51
CA MET A 149 -14.94 5.70 -15.52
C MET A 149 -15.81 5.38 -14.29
N CYS A 150 -16.66 6.31 -13.84
CA CYS A 150 -17.63 6.05 -12.77
C CYS A 150 -18.65 4.97 -13.16
N ILE A 151 -19.17 5.00 -14.39
CA ILE A 151 -20.04 3.94 -14.90
C ILE A 151 -19.28 2.60 -14.95
N GLY A 152 -18.03 2.62 -15.39
CA GLY A 152 -17.14 1.47 -15.38
C GLY A 152 -16.93 0.88 -13.98
N ASP A 153 -16.81 1.72 -12.94
CA ASP A 153 -16.72 1.27 -11.55
C ASP A 153 -18.02 0.62 -11.07
N VAL A 154 -19.19 1.18 -11.42
CA VAL A 154 -20.49 0.53 -11.15
C VAL A 154 -20.57 -0.84 -11.81
N CYS A 155 -20.15 -0.96 -13.08
CA CYS A 155 -20.08 -2.25 -13.76
C CYS A 155 -19.13 -3.22 -13.03
N SER A 156 -17.94 -2.75 -12.62
CA SER A 156 -16.96 -3.53 -11.84
C SER A 156 -17.58 -4.04 -10.54
N GLN A 157 -18.26 -3.18 -9.79
CA GLN A 157 -18.96 -3.56 -8.55
C GLN A 157 -20.05 -4.60 -8.82
N MET A 158 -20.82 -4.48 -9.90
CA MET A 158 -21.84 -5.48 -10.25
C MET A 158 -21.24 -6.83 -10.66
N ILE A 159 -20.07 -6.83 -11.30
CA ILE A 159 -19.35 -8.06 -11.69
C ILE A 159 -18.87 -8.81 -10.45
N TYR A 160 -18.19 -8.13 -9.52
CA TYR A 160 -17.59 -8.75 -8.33
C TYR A 160 -18.52 -8.83 -7.11
N SER A 161 -19.74 -8.29 -7.22
CA SER A 161 -20.78 -8.46 -6.20
C SER A 161 -21.47 -9.83 -6.37
N ARG A 162 -22.51 -10.06 -5.57
CA ARG A 162 -23.14 -11.36 -5.28
C ARG A 162 -23.64 -12.18 -6.48
N ASN A 163 -23.68 -11.60 -7.69
CA ASN A 163 -24.28 -12.22 -8.88
C ASN A 163 -23.26 -12.61 -9.97
N ASP A 164 -21.95 -12.47 -9.75
CA ASP A 164 -20.86 -12.90 -10.66
C ASP A 164 -21.20 -12.69 -12.14
N SER A 165 -21.61 -11.47 -12.48
CA SER A 165 -22.21 -11.15 -13.78
C SER A 165 -21.14 -10.83 -14.83
N TRP A 166 -20.31 -11.82 -15.16
CA TRP A 166 -19.19 -11.71 -16.12
C TRP A 166 -19.59 -11.28 -17.53
N SER A 167 -20.88 -11.38 -17.90
CA SER A 167 -21.42 -10.84 -19.14
C SER A 167 -21.29 -9.31 -19.24
N LEU A 168 -21.10 -8.61 -18.11
CA LEU A 168 -20.87 -7.17 -18.05
C LEU A 168 -19.42 -6.77 -18.34
N LEU A 169 -18.48 -7.71 -18.42
CA LEU A 169 -17.06 -7.43 -18.59
C LEU A 169 -16.74 -6.62 -19.87
N PRO A 170 -17.36 -6.89 -21.04
CA PRO A 170 -17.19 -6.02 -22.22
C PRO A 170 -17.70 -4.60 -21.99
N TYR A 171 -18.79 -4.43 -21.23
CA TYR A 171 -19.32 -3.10 -20.89
C TYR A 171 -18.38 -2.35 -19.96
N GLN A 172 -17.81 -3.03 -18.96
CA GLN A 172 -16.74 -2.47 -18.15
C GLN A 172 -15.57 -2.03 -19.03
N GLY A 173 -15.12 -2.84 -19.99
CA GLY A 173 -14.05 -2.47 -20.93
C GLY A 173 -14.36 -1.21 -21.74
N ILE A 174 -15.60 -1.06 -22.22
CA ILE A 174 -16.05 0.14 -22.92
C ILE A 174 -15.97 1.37 -21.99
N PHE A 175 -16.62 1.32 -20.84
CA PHE A 175 -16.79 2.49 -19.96
C PHE A 175 -15.54 2.85 -19.16
N SER A 176 -14.72 1.87 -18.79
CA SER A 176 -13.50 2.12 -18.01
C SER A 176 -12.27 2.43 -18.87
N THR A 177 -12.21 1.89 -20.09
CA THR A 177 -11.00 1.95 -20.94
C THR A 177 -11.28 2.67 -22.25
N VAL A 178 -12.13 2.10 -23.12
CA VAL A 178 -12.26 2.58 -24.50
C VAL A 178 -12.84 4.00 -24.58
N ALA A 179 -13.95 4.25 -23.89
CA ALA A 179 -14.63 5.54 -23.92
C ALA A 179 -13.80 6.65 -23.23
N PRO A 180 -13.29 6.49 -22.00
CA PRO A 180 -12.43 7.49 -21.36
C PRO A 180 -11.21 7.83 -22.22
N CYS A 181 -10.47 6.81 -22.69
CA CYS A 181 -9.33 7.03 -23.57
C CYS A 181 -9.73 7.72 -24.87
N SER A 182 -10.93 7.51 -25.40
CA SER A 182 -11.41 8.19 -26.61
C SER A 182 -11.64 9.70 -26.44
N TYR A 183 -12.07 10.13 -25.25
CA TYR A 183 -12.26 11.55 -24.95
C TYR A 183 -10.94 12.27 -24.69
N VAL A 184 -9.96 11.60 -24.09
CA VAL A 184 -8.67 12.19 -23.71
C VAL A 184 -7.52 11.81 -24.65
N ARG A 185 -7.81 11.32 -25.87
CA ARG A 185 -6.77 10.93 -26.85
C ARG A 185 -5.84 12.09 -27.15
N GLY A 186 -4.55 11.80 -27.20
CA GLY A 186 -3.55 12.74 -27.66
C GLY A 186 -2.19 12.45 -27.09
N HIS A 187 -1.52 13.49 -26.60
CA HIS A 187 -0.15 13.39 -26.11
C HIS A 187 -0.11 13.21 -24.60
N LEU A 188 0.48 12.10 -24.13
CA LEU A 188 0.70 11.86 -22.71
C LEU A 188 1.85 12.74 -22.19
N ARG A 189 1.56 13.62 -21.23
CA ARG A 189 2.54 14.51 -20.59
C ARG A 189 3.31 13.76 -19.50
N GLY A 190 4.17 12.83 -19.90
CA GLY A 190 5.06 12.11 -18.99
C GLY A 190 5.05 10.59 -19.18
N MET A 191 5.64 9.90 -18.21
CA MET A 191 5.63 8.45 -18.15
C MET A 191 4.33 7.97 -17.50
N VAL A 192 3.80 6.83 -17.97
CA VAL A 192 2.64 6.18 -17.34
C VAL A 192 3.03 5.79 -15.90
N ASN A 193 2.31 6.33 -14.93
CA ASN A 193 2.43 5.98 -13.53
C ASN A 193 1.63 4.73 -13.21
N PHE A 194 2.11 3.94 -12.26
CA PHE A 194 1.33 2.86 -11.68
C PHE A 194 0.20 3.41 -10.81
N SER A 195 -0.90 2.68 -10.70
CA SER A 195 -2.05 3.12 -9.92
C SER A 195 -1.71 3.25 -8.44
N SER A 196 -1.91 4.45 -7.90
CA SER A 196 -1.74 4.74 -6.47
C SER A 196 -2.84 4.11 -5.60
N PHE A 197 -3.93 3.64 -6.24
CA PHE A 197 -5.10 3.07 -5.58
C PHE A 197 -4.76 1.93 -4.62
N PHE A 198 -3.87 1.01 -5.00
CA PHE A 198 -3.50 -0.14 -4.16
C PHE A 198 -2.87 0.30 -2.83
N GLY A 199 -1.91 1.23 -2.89
CA GLY A 199 -1.29 1.78 -1.70
C GLY A 199 -2.28 2.55 -0.83
N GLN A 200 -3.18 3.32 -1.46
CA GLN A 200 -4.24 4.05 -0.74
C GLN A 200 -5.25 3.12 -0.08
N ARG A 201 -5.64 2.04 -0.75
CA ARG A 201 -6.55 1.03 -0.20
C ARG A 201 -5.93 0.32 0.99
N SER A 202 -4.66 -0.10 0.88
CA SER A 202 -3.94 -0.71 1.99
C SER A 202 -3.86 0.22 3.20
N ARG A 203 -3.51 1.50 2.97
CA ARG A 203 -3.49 2.53 4.01
C ARG A 203 -4.87 2.73 4.65
N THR A 204 -5.93 2.76 3.84
CA THR A 204 -7.31 2.88 4.33
C THR A 204 -7.67 1.70 5.23
N ASN A 205 -7.37 0.46 4.80
CA ASN A 205 -7.63 -0.75 5.58
C ASN A 205 -6.82 -0.80 6.89
N LYS A 206 -5.56 -0.34 6.87
CA LYS A 206 -4.75 -0.20 8.09
C LYS A 206 -5.40 0.79 9.06
N ASN A 207 -5.74 1.98 8.58
CA ASN A 207 -6.36 3.02 9.41
C ASN A 207 -7.73 2.59 9.96
N GLU A 208 -8.51 1.86 9.17
CA GLU A 208 -9.78 1.28 9.60
C GLU A 208 -9.61 0.27 10.72
N ARG A 209 -8.61 -0.61 10.65
CA ARG A 209 -8.31 -1.57 11.73
C ARG A 209 -7.91 -0.86 13.02
N LEU A 210 -7.02 0.13 12.93
CA LEU A 210 -6.56 0.94 14.05
C LEU A 210 -7.71 1.71 14.72
N LEU A 211 -8.58 2.30 13.90
CA LEU A 211 -9.76 3.02 14.39
C LEU A 211 -10.74 2.10 15.11
N ASN A 212 -10.96 0.88 14.59
CA ASN A 212 -11.80 -0.13 15.24
C ASN A 212 -11.22 -0.62 16.58
N GLU A 213 -9.90 -0.67 16.70
CA GLU A 213 -9.22 -1.04 17.96
C GLU A 213 -9.43 0.05 19.01
N ILE A 214 -9.17 1.31 18.67
CA ILE A 214 -9.41 2.46 19.55
C ILE A 214 -10.88 2.55 19.97
N GLU A 215 -11.81 2.37 19.02
CA GLU A 215 -13.25 2.37 19.30
C GLU A 215 -13.61 1.31 20.36
N LYS A 216 -13.06 0.10 20.24
CA LYS A 216 -13.28 -0.97 21.22
C LYS A 216 -12.71 -0.64 22.61
N HIS A 217 -11.56 0.01 22.68
CA HIS A 217 -10.96 0.40 23.96
C HIS A 217 -11.79 1.51 24.66
N ILE A 218 -12.25 2.49 23.89
CA ILE A 218 -12.98 3.67 24.40
C ILE A 218 -14.47 3.40 24.65
N CYS A 219 -15.06 2.35 24.06
CA CYS A 219 -16.51 2.13 24.02
C CYS A 219 -17.23 2.20 25.37
N LEU A 220 -16.57 1.82 26.47
CA LEU A 220 -17.15 1.88 27.82
C LEU A 220 -17.34 3.31 28.34
N LYS A 221 -16.56 4.26 27.83
CA LYS A 221 -16.63 5.68 28.21
C LYS A 221 -17.41 6.51 27.19
N ILE A 222 -17.28 6.19 25.91
CA ILE A 222 -18.01 6.87 24.83
C ILE A 222 -19.03 5.87 24.27
N ALA A 223 -20.11 5.68 25.01
CA ALA A 223 -21.09 4.59 24.83
C ALA A 223 -22.02 4.70 23.60
N SER A 224 -21.67 5.48 22.56
CA SER A 224 -22.60 5.69 21.43
C SER A 224 -21.96 6.08 20.08
N ALA A 225 -20.64 6.15 19.96
CA ALA A 225 -20.03 6.57 18.71
C ALA A 225 -19.82 5.37 17.78
N ASN A 226 -20.50 5.35 16.63
CA ASN A 226 -20.12 4.51 15.50
C ASN A 226 -18.70 4.92 15.06
N LYS A 227 -17.84 3.98 14.64
CA LYS A 227 -16.53 4.20 14.01
C LYS A 227 -16.41 5.50 13.20
N GLN A 228 -17.38 5.74 12.31
CA GLN A 228 -17.40 6.96 11.47
C GLN A 228 -17.59 8.23 12.28
N GLN A 229 -18.52 8.22 13.23
CA GLN A 229 -18.80 9.34 14.13
C GLN A 229 -17.60 9.60 15.05
N PHE A 230 -16.96 8.54 15.56
CA PHE A 230 -15.74 8.66 16.34
C PHE A 230 -14.63 9.37 15.55
N ASN A 231 -14.40 8.97 14.30
CA ASN A 231 -13.38 9.56 13.44
C ASN A 231 -13.65 11.05 13.11
N LEU A 232 -14.90 11.38 12.76
CA LEU A 232 -15.26 12.71 12.30
C LEU A 232 -15.43 13.70 13.46
N ASP A 233 -16.09 13.30 14.53
CA ASP A 233 -16.54 14.21 15.59
C ASP A 233 -15.64 14.16 16.83
N TYR A 234 -15.10 13.00 17.20
CA TYR A 234 -14.42 12.83 18.49
C TYR A 234 -12.90 12.86 18.38
N LEU A 235 -12.32 12.19 17.37
CA LEU A 235 -10.89 11.95 17.25
C LEU A 235 -10.06 13.23 17.36
N SER A 236 -10.49 14.29 16.67
CA SER A 236 -9.76 15.56 16.63
C SER A 236 -9.74 16.30 17.98
N TYR A 237 -10.79 16.17 18.80
CA TYR A 237 -10.86 16.77 20.13
C TYR A 237 -10.15 15.90 21.17
N ILE A 238 -10.30 14.59 21.09
CA ILE A 238 -9.62 13.63 21.96
C ILE A 238 -8.11 13.78 21.82
N ALA A 239 -7.59 13.87 20.59
CA ALA A 239 -6.19 14.15 20.34
C ALA A 239 -5.73 15.46 21.00
N LYS A 240 -6.54 16.54 20.94
CA LYS A 240 -6.21 17.81 21.59
C LYS A 240 -6.20 17.69 23.11
N ILE A 241 -7.15 16.97 23.70
CA ILE A 241 -7.26 16.79 25.15
C ILE A 241 -6.03 16.05 25.68
N PHE A 242 -5.58 14.98 25.01
CA PHE A 242 -4.43 14.22 25.47
C PHE A 242 -3.09 14.94 25.23
N ILE A 243 -2.93 15.69 24.14
CA ILE A 243 -1.67 16.39 23.85
C ILE A 243 -1.49 17.68 24.67
N GLN A 244 -2.58 18.34 25.05
CA GLN A 244 -2.54 19.66 25.70
C GLN A 244 -1.74 19.68 27.02
N PRO A 245 -1.84 18.70 27.94
CA PRO A 245 -1.00 18.65 29.14
C PRO A 245 0.50 18.58 28.80
N LEU A 246 0.87 17.78 27.80
CA LEU A 246 2.27 17.62 27.38
C LEU A 246 2.82 18.88 26.71
N GLN A 247 1.99 19.64 25.99
CA GLN A 247 2.41 20.90 25.37
C GLN A 247 2.56 22.05 26.37
N LYS A 248 1.63 22.17 27.33
CA LYS A 248 1.60 23.30 28.27
C LYS A 248 2.52 23.10 29.48
N LEU A 249 2.56 21.88 30.02
CA LEU A 249 3.23 21.56 31.28
C LEU A 249 4.45 20.64 31.10
N GLN A 250 4.72 20.19 29.88
CA GLN A 250 5.85 19.32 29.53
C GLN A 250 5.94 18.11 30.48
N GLN A 251 7.05 17.95 31.20
CA GLN A 251 7.27 16.82 32.12
C GLN A 251 6.25 16.74 33.24
N GLN A 252 5.78 17.87 33.76
CA GLN A 252 4.78 17.90 34.84
C GLN A 252 3.39 17.48 34.34
N GLY A 253 3.16 17.57 33.03
CA GLY A 253 1.92 17.13 32.38
C GLY A 253 1.86 15.63 32.09
N VAL A 254 2.96 14.88 32.29
CA VAL A 254 3.02 13.44 31.98
C VAL A 254 2.06 12.64 32.86
N GLU A 255 2.05 12.90 34.17
CA GLU A 255 1.14 12.22 35.10
C GLU A 255 -0.32 12.51 34.78
N GLN A 256 -0.64 13.75 34.37
CA GLN A 256 -1.99 14.14 33.95
C GLN A 256 -2.39 13.43 32.65
N CYS A 257 -1.49 13.33 31.67
CA CYS A 257 -1.74 12.61 30.42
C CYS A 257 -2.01 11.13 30.70
N ILE A 258 -1.21 10.49 31.57
CA ILE A 258 -1.38 9.09 31.93
C ILE A 258 -2.71 8.86 32.65
N ALA A 259 -3.08 9.72 33.60
CA ALA A 259 -4.37 9.64 34.27
C ALA A 259 -5.56 9.76 33.29
N LEU A 260 -5.44 10.62 32.26
CA LEU A 260 -6.44 10.72 31.21
C LEU A 260 -6.47 9.45 30.33
N LEU A 261 -5.33 8.85 30.01
CA LEU A 261 -5.31 7.57 29.27
C LEU A 261 -5.99 6.45 30.06
N ASP A 262 -5.68 6.35 31.36
CA ASP A 262 -6.33 5.39 32.27
C ASP A 262 -7.83 5.62 32.40
N GLU A 263 -8.28 6.88 32.41
CA GLU A 263 -9.71 7.21 32.45
C GLU A 263 -10.45 6.71 31.21
N TYR A 264 -9.84 6.82 30.02
CA TYR A 264 -10.45 6.37 28.76
C TYR A 264 -10.12 4.91 28.41
N TYR A 265 -9.45 4.18 29.31
CA TYR A 265 -8.97 2.80 29.07
C TYR A 265 -8.13 2.70 27.80
N LEU A 266 -7.25 3.69 27.55
CA LEU A 266 -6.39 3.72 26.38
C LEU A 266 -4.97 3.33 26.75
N ASN A 267 -4.32 2.59 25.86
CA ASN A 267 -2.91 2.28 25.97
C ASN A 267 -2.04 3.39 25.37
N ARG A 268 -0.75 3.35 25.69
CA ARG A 268 0.25 4.21 25.06
C ARG A 268 0.26 4.09 23.52
N ASP A 269 0.06 2.89 23.00
CA ASP A 269 0.06 2.66 21.55
C ASP A 269 -1.22 3.23 20.90
N ASP A 270 -2.36 3.21 21.60
CA ASP A 270 -3.58 3.89 21.16
C ASP A 270 -3.39 5.41 21.12
N PHE A 271 -2.72 5.97 22.14
CA PHE A 271 -2.39 7.40 22.17
C PHE A 271 -1.57 7.81 20.95
N GLN A 272 -0.52 7.05 20.60
CA GLN A 272 0.28 7.32 19.41
C GLN A 272 -0.57 7.22 18.14
N THR A 273 -1.40 6.17 18.04
CA THR A 273 -2.28 5.92 16.90
C THR A 273 -3.29 7.05 16.71
N ILE A 274 -3.89 7.58 17.79
CA ILE A 274 -4.82 8.72 17.76
C ILE A 274 -4.14 9.96 17.17
N MET A 275 -2.88 10.22 17.56
CA MET A 275 -2.12 11.36 17.06
C MET A 275 -1.77 11.21 15.57
N GLU A 276 -1.41 10.00 15.15
CA GLU A 276 -1.13 9.68 13.74
C GLU A 276 -2.38 9.80 12.86
N LEU A 277 -3.51 9.23 13.29
CA LEU A 277 -4.77 9.29 12.55
C LEU A 277 -5.32 10.72 12.40
N ASN A 278 -5.02 11.61 13.36
CA ASN A 278 -5.42 13.02 13.31
C ASN A 278 -4.50 13.90 12.43
N THR A 279 -3.58 13.31 11.68
CA THR A 279 -2.68 14.05 10.78
C THR A 279 -3.25 14.11 9.36
N TRP A 280 -3.55 15.32 8.89
CA TRP A 280 -4.21 15.55 7.59
C TRP A 280 -3.23 16.04 6.52
N GLY A 281 -3.24 15.38 5.35
CA GLY A 281 -2.46 15.78 4.18
C GLY A 281 -0.95 15.50 4.28
N LYS A 282 -0.19 15.95 3.27
CA LYS A 282 1.28 15.77 3.22
C LYS A 282 2.06 16.74 4.12
N THR A 283 1.40 17.81 4.57
CA THR A 283 1.99 18.90 5.35
C THR A 283 1.48 18.95 6.80
N GLY A 284 0.51 18.10 7.15
CA GLY A 284 0.06 17.96 8.54
C GLY A 284 1.22 17.48 9.40
N LYS A 285 1.58 18.26 10.41
CA LYS A 285 2.58 17.85 11.40
C LYS A 285 1.86 17.15 12.55
N ASN A 286 2.29 15.94 12.88
CA ASN A 286 1.79 15.25 14.06
C ASN A 286 2.12 16.10 15.31
N PRO A 287 1.12 16.47 16.13
CA PRO A 287 1.35 17.23 17.37
C PRO A 287 2.30 16.53 18.34
N TYR A 288 2.34 15.19 18.31
CA TYR A 288 3.26 14.39 19.10
C TYR A 288 4.72 14.60 18.68
N ASP A 289 4.99 14.72 17.38
CA ASP A 289 6.36 14.89 16.88
C ASP A 289 7.00 16.20 17.35
N GLN A 290 6.17 17.22 17.61
CA GLN A 290 6.59 18.54 18.09
C GLN A 290 6.97 18.56 19.58
N LEU A 291 6.67 17.51 20.34
CA LEU A 291 7.08 17.41 21.73
C LEU A 291 8.59 17.19 21.85
N ASP A 292 9.17 17.73 22.92
CA ASP A 292 10.59 17.52 23.25
C ASP A 292 10.88 16.04 23.56
N THR A 293 12.05 15.57 23.14
CA THR A 293 12.53 14.20 23.33
C THR A 293 12.48 13.80 24.81
N GLN A 294 12.85 14.71 25.72
CA GLN A 294 12.83 14.44 27.16
C GLN A 294 11.41 14.15 27.68
N THR A 295 10.39 14.83 27.13
CA THR A 295 8.99 14.62 27.52
C THR A 295 8.48 13.26 27.01
N LYS A 296 8.82 12.88 25.77
CA LYS A 296 8.48 11.56 25.20
C LYS A 296 9.11 10.40 25.99
N SER A 297 10.39 10.55 26.36
CA SER A 297 11.10 9.56 27.17
C SER A 297 10.50 9.44 28.58
N SER A 298 10.18 10.57 29.23
CA SER A 298 9.51 10.56 30.53
C SER A 298 8.12 9.94 30.48
N LEU A 299 7.33 10.21 29.44
CA LEU A 299 6.01 9.58 29.22
C LEU A 299 6.14 8.05 29.19
N THR A 300 7.05 7.53 28.38
CA THR A 300 7.27 6.08 28.26
C THR A 300 7.73 5.46 29.58
N ARG A 301 8.67 6.11 30.29
CA ARG A 301 9.22 5.60 31.55
C ARG A 301 8.18 5.58 32.67
N ILE A 302 7.38 6.63 32.80
CA ILE A 302 6.37 6.76 33.85
C ILE A 302 5.18 5.84 33.55
N TYR A 303 4.76 5.72 32.29
CA TYR A 303 3.73 4.77 31.87
C TYR A 303 4.13 3.33 32.24
N ASN A 304 5.31 2.86 31.82
CA ASN A 304 5.74 1.49 32.13
C ASN A 304 5.92 1.21 33.64
N LYS A 305 6.13 2.25 34.46
CA LYS A 305 6.23 2.11 35.92
C LYS A 305 4.84 2.02 36.59
N THR A 306 3.80 2.49 35.92
CA THR A 306 2.46 2.59 36.47
C THR A 306 1.65 1.37 36.05
N ALA A 307 0.89 0.80 36.99
CA ALA A 307 0.02 -0.34 36.70
C ALA A 307 -1.31 0.17 36.11
N HIS A 308 -1.52 -0.06 34.81
CA HIS A 308 -2.72 0.34 34.07
C HIS A 308 -3.79 -0.75 34.15
N ARG A 309 -5.04 -0.36 34.43
CA ARG A 309 -6.17 -1.29 34.56
C ARG A 309 -7.08 -1.16 33.35
N THR A 310 -6.87 -2.03 32.38
CA THR A 310 -7.70 -2.09 31.18
C THR A 310 -8.71 -3.26 31.25
N PRO A 311 -9.92 -3.08 30.69
CA PRO A 311 -10.95 -4.13 30.64
C PRO A 311 -10.69 -5.17 29.53
N TYR A 312 -9.59 -5.05 28.80
CA TYR A 312 -9.17 -5.91 27.70
C TYR A 312 -7.74 -6.40 27.93
N ALA A 313 -7.44 -7.59 27.44
CA ALA A 313 -6.09 -8.14 27.52
C ALA A 313 -5.15 -7.33 26.63
N VAL A 314 -4.13 -6.72 27.23
CA VAL A 314 -3.03 -6.11 26.48
C VAL A 314 -2.10 -7.26 26.07
N ILE A 315 -2.26 -7.75 24.85
CA ILE A 315 -1.38 -8.79 24.32
C ILE A 315 -0.05 -8.14 23.96
N ASP A 316 0.94 -8.36 24.81
CA ASP A 316 2.31 -7.94 24.56
C ASP A 316 2.90 -8.82 23.45
N MET A 317 2.84 -8.39 22.19
CA MET A 317 3.26 -9.19 21.03
C MET A 317 4.74 -9.63 21.11
N LYS A 318 5.57 -8.91 21.87
CA LYS A 318 6.95 -9.31 22.19
C LYS A 318 7.03 -10.59 23.03
N LYS A 319 6.08 -10.82 23.95
CA LYS A 319 5.98 -12.06 24.73
C LYS A 319 5.46 -13.22 23.88
N LEU A 320 4.57 -12.95 22.92
CA LEU A 320 4.03 -13.99 22.03
C LEU A 320 5.06 -14.52 21.01
N LYS A 321 5.93 -13.65 20.46
CA LYS A 321 7.06 -14.11 19.63
C LYS A 321 8.06 -14.94 20.42
N LYS A 322 8.27 -14.64 21.71
CA LYS A 322 9.16 -15.42 22.60
C LYS A 322 8.56 -16.76 23.01
N SER A 323 7.23 -16.88 23.15
CA SER A 323 6.55 -18.14 23.47
C SER A 323 6.33 -19.06 22.27
N LYS A 324 6.37 -18.53 21.03
CA LYS A 324 6.27 -19.28 19.77
C LYS A 324 7.63 -19.68 19.18
N GLY A 325 8.72 -19.59 19.95
CA GLY A 325 10.01 -20.14 19.54
C GLY A 325 10.01 -21.67 19.62
N ASN A 326 9.29 -22.36 18.71
CA ASN A 326 9.61 -23.72 18.24
C ASN A 326 8.63 -24.29 17.19
N LEU A 327 8.18 -23.52 16.19
CA LEU A 327 7.68 -24.10 14.93
C LEU A 327 7.98 -23.15 13.79
N ASP A 328 8.81 -23.63 12.86
CA ASP A 328 9.11 -23.02 11.57
C ASP A 328 7.83 -22.71 10.80
N GLU A 329 7.69 -21.48 10.31
CA GLU A 329 7.41 -21.21 8.91
C GLU A 329 7.65 -19.74 8.58
N ASP A 330 8.33 -19.58 7.45
CA ASP A 330 8.76 -18.42 6.70
C ASP A 330 7.67 -17.35 6.51
N ASP A 331 7.93 -16.13 6.99
CA ASP A 331 7.38 -14.92 6.40
C ASP A 331 8.28 -13.73 6.74
N GLY A 332 9.00 -13.27 5.72
CA GLY A 332 9.97 -12.19 5.80
C GLY A 332 9.32 -10.82 5.93
N GLU A 333 9.49 -10.20 7.09
CA GLU A 333 9.50 -8.74 7.22
C GLU A 333 10.78 -8.35 7.98
N GLU A 334 11.78 -7.90 7.22
CA GLU A 334 12.95 -7.18 7.75
C GLU A 334 12.46 -5.85 8.36
N SER A 335 12.41 -5.80 9.69
CA SER A 335 12.46 -4.53 10.41
C SER A 335 13.88 -4.38 10.96
N ASP A 336 14.68 -3.63 10.22
CA ASP A 336 15.97 -3.11 10.63
C ASP A 336 15.80 -2.22 11.88
N GLY A 337 16.67 -2.39 12.86
CA GLY A 337 16.59 -1.74 14.17
C GLY A 337 17.30 -2.50 15.27
N ASP A 338 18.63 -2.61 15.14
CA ASP A 338 19.54 -2.97 16.22
C ASP A 338 19.40 -1.99 17.40
N GLU A 339 18.87 -2.48 18.52
CA GLU A 339 19.27 -2.03 19.85
C GLU A 339 19.49 -3.29 20.71
N GLU A 340 20.76 -3.69 20.82
CA GLU A 340 21.22 -4.60 21.86
C GLU A 340 21.02 -3.92 23.21
N ASP A 341 20.07 -4.41 24.01
CA ASP A 341 20.08 -4.15 25.45
C ASP A 341 19.90 -5.45 26.23
N LYS A 342 20.87 -5.67 27.11
CA LYS A 342 21.12 -6.92 27.83
C LYS A 342 19.92 -7.33 28.68
N ALA A 343 19.50 -8.57 28.48
CA ALA A 343 18.56 -9.28 29.32
C ALA A 343 19.04 -9.31 30.77
N ASN A 344 18.22 -8.78 31.68
CA ASN A 344 18.21 -9.26 33.05
C ASN A 344 17.01 -10.21 33.18
N GLU A 345 17.30 -11.47 33.48
CA GLU A 345 16.30 -12.47 33.82
C GLU A 345 15.69 -12.09 35.17
N GLU A 346 14.45 -11.61 35.18
CA GLU A 346 13.63 -11.66 36.38
C GLU A 346 12.36 -12.46 36.06
N GLU A 347 12.22 -13.58 36.77
CA GLU A 347 11.04 -14.44 36.80
C GLU A 347 9.78 -13.60 36.97
N GLY A 348 8.70 -13.99 36.28
CA GLY A 348 7.45 -13.24 36.20
C GLY A 348 6.91 -12.80 37.56
N ASP A 349 7.15 -11.53 37.88
CA ASP A 349 6.62 -10.91 39.07
C ASP A 349 5.11 -10.69 38.90
N LEU A 350 4.33 -11.16 39.88
CA LEU A 350 2.88 -10.99 39.96
C LEU A 350 2.47 -9.50 39.99
N GLU A 351 3.44 -8.60 40.18
CA GLU A 351 3.28 -7.14 40.10
C GLU A 351 3.09 -6.61 38.66
N GLN A 352 3.44 -7.40 37.63
CA GLN A 352 3.28 -7.02 36.22
C GLN A 352 1.96 -7.50 35.58
N ASP A 353 1.12 -8.23 36.33
CA ASP A 353 -0.18 -8.68 35.84
C ASP A 353 -1.25 -7.59 36.06
N ALA A 354 -1.68 -6.97 34.96
CA ALA A 354 -2.69 -5.91 34.92
C ALA A 354 -4.05 -6.34 35.56
N MET A 355 -4.31 -7.64 35.71
CA MET A 355 -5.55 -8.19 36.24
C MET A 355 -5.53 -8.45 37.76
N ILE A 356 -4.39 -8.34 38.46
CA ILE A 356 -4.27 -8.76 39.87
C ILE A 356 -3.87 -7.60 40.78
N LYS A 357 -4.49 -7.49 41.96
CA LYS A 357 -4.09 -6.56 43.03
C LYS A 357 -3.61 -7.37 44.23
N MET A 358 -2.31 -7.31 44.55
CA MET A 358 -1.85 -7.80 45.85
C MET A 358 -2.25 -6.83 46.97
N ALA A 359 -2.87 -7.37 48.03
CA ALA A 359 -3.16 -6.60 49.23
C ALA A 359 -1.84 -6.21 49.92
N LYS A 360 -1.67 -4.92 50.26
CA LYS A 360 -0.49 -4.38 50.98
C LYS A 360 -0.13 -5.27 52.18
N LYS A 361 1.04 -5.90 52.16
CA LYS A 361 1.59 -6.61 53.33
C LYS A 361 1.69 -5.61 54.50
N ARG A 362 0.98 -5.89 55.60
CA ARG A 362 1.14 -5.19 56.88
C ARG A 362 2.59 -5.33 57.34
N ALA A 363 3.23 -4.20 57.65
CA ALA A 363 4.59 -4.17 58.18
C ALA A 363 4.69 -5.01 59.46
N ALA A 364 5.63 -5.98 59.47
CA ALA A 364 5.92 -6.78 60.65
C ALA A 364 6.61 -5.90 61.72
N LYS A 365 6.11 -5.96 62.95
CA LYS A 365 6.71 -5.31 64.13
C LYS A 365 8.11 -5.91 64.42
N PRO A 366 9.09 -5.12 64.87
CA PRO A 366 10.42 -5.64 65.20
C PRO A 366 10.38 -6.51 66.47
N ALA A 367 11.06 -7.65 66.43
CA ALA A 367 11.15 -8.61 67.53
C ALA A 367 11.99 -8.06 68.70
N ALA A 368 11.45 -8.14 69.91
CA ALA A 368 12.12 -7.76 71.15
C ALA A 368 13.22 -8.77 71.54
N LYS A 369 14.42 -8.27 71.84
CA LYS A 369 15.54 -9.05 72.43
C LYS A 369 15.17 -9.55 73.83
N LYS A 370 15.25 -10.86 74.06
CA LYS A 370 15.24 -11.45 75.42
C LYS A 370 16.63 -11.35 76.07
N PRO A 371 16.73 -11.14 77.40
CA PRO A 371 17.99 -10.96 78.10
C PRO A 371 18.66 -12.32 78.40
N LYS A 372 20.00 -12.34 78.37
CA LYS A 372 20.81 -13.44 78.92
C LYS A 372 20.80 -13.35 80.45
N GLY A 373 20.47 -14.45 81.12
CA GLY A 373 20.52 -14.57 82.56
C GLY A 373 21.13 -15.90 82.98
N LYS A 374 22.30 -15.77 83.62
CA LYS A 374 23.14 -16.74 84.37
C LYS A 374 23.77 -17.89 83.60
#